data_AF-A0A1T4XR85-F1
#
_entry.id   AF-A0A1T4XR85-F1
#
_cell.length_a   1.000
_cell.length_b   1.000
_cell.length_c   1.000
_cell.angle_alpha   90.00
_cell.angle_beta   90.00
_cell.angle_gamma   90.00
#
_symmetry.space_group_name_H-M   'P 1'
#
loop_
_entity.id
_entity.type
_entity.pdbx_description
1 polymer ?
#
loop_
_entity_poly.entity_id
_entity_poly.type
_entity_poly.pdbx_seq_one_letter_code
_entity_poly.pdbx_strand_id
1 'polypeptide(L)' 'MDPRLADLLQKTSLYGTLAKYYEHIDPRWHMYFYELHFKYEKQLVELYWKLHAQNPKMDNE' A
#
# COMPACT_ATOMS: atom_id res chain seq x y z
N MET A 1 6.80 14.73 2.95
CA MET A 1 6.47 13.34 2.54
C MET A 1 6.64 13.20 1.04
N ASP A 2 7.34 12.18 0.54
CA ASP A 2 7.51 11.94 -0.90
C ASP A 2 6.14 11.73 -1.57
N PRO A 3 5.77 12.48 -2.63
CA PRO A 3 4.45 12.37 -3.26
C PRO A 3 4.13 10.97 -3.79
N ARG A 4 5.14 10.20 -4.21
CA ARG A 4 4.95 8.82 -4.67
C ARG A 4 4.64 7.89 -3.50
N LEU A 5 5.22 8.16 -2.32
CA LEU A 5 4.89 7.44 -1.09
C LEU A 5 3.44 7.70 -0.68
N ALA A 6 2.97 8.94 -0.78
CA ALA A 6 1.58 9.30 -0.49
C ALA A 6 0.58 8.61 -1.45
N ASP A 7 0.87 8.60 -2.76
CA ASP A 7 0.06 7.88 -3.77
C ASP A 7 0.00 6.37 -3.49
N LEU A 8 1.13 5.75 -3.16
CA LEU A 8 1.19 4.32 -2.82
C LEU A 8 0.42 3.99 -1.54
N LEU A 9 0.47 4.85 -0.53
CA LEU A 9 -0.34 4.71 0.68
C LEU A 9 -1.84 4.80 0.39
N GLN A 10 -2.26 5.77 -0.42
CA GLN A 10 -3.66 5.91 -0.82
C GLN A 10 -4.16 4.67 -1.56
N LYS A 11 -3.39 4.17 -2.53
CA LYS A 11 -3.72 2.94 -3.29
C LYS A 11 -3.80 1.71 -2.38
N THR A 12 -2.78 1.51 -1.56
CA THR A 12 -2.70 0.35 -0.64
C THR A 12 -3.89 0.34 0.32
N SER A 13 -4.23 1.51 0.89
CA SER A 13 -5.40 1.69 1.75
C SER A 13 -6.70 1.40 1.02
N LEU A 14 -6.92 2.02 -0.14
CA LEU A 14 -8.14 1.83 -0.95
C LEU A 14 -8.38 0.36 -1.28
N TYR A 15 -7.38 -0.33 -1.83
CA TYR A 15 -7.55 -1.73 -2.22
C TYR A 15 -7.66 -2.67 -1.03
N GLY A 16 -7.01 -2.38 0.09
CA GLY A 16 -7.22 -3.11 1.34
C GLY A 16 -8.64 -2.96 1.88
N THR A 17 -9.21 -1.75 1.82
CA THR A 17 -10.60 -1.51 2.19
C THR A 17 -11.58 -2.26 1.27
N LEU A 18 -11.35 -2.22 -0.05
CA LEU A 18 -12.20 -2.92 -1.01
C LEU A 18 -12.09 -4.44 -0.84
N ALA A 19 -10.89 -4.98 -0.63
CA ALA A 19 -10.70 -6.40 -0.36
C ALA A 19 -11.51 -6.87 0.87
N LYS A 20 -11.45 -6.10 1.97
CA LYS A 20 -12.26 -6.38 3.17
C LYS A 20 -13.76 -6.26 2.92
N TYR A 21 -14.18 -5.25 2.16
CA TYR A 21 -15.59 -5.08 1.82
C TYR A 21 -16.15 -6.31 1.10
N TYR A 22 -15.39 -6.91 0.19
CA TYR A 22 -15.82 -8.08 -0.57
C TYR A 22 -15.56 -9.43 0.12
N GLU A 23 -14.90 -9.47 1.29
CA GLU A 23 -14.44 -10.69 1.99
C GLU A 23 -15.54 -11.72 2.21
N HIS A 24 -16.77 -11.27 2.46
CA HIS A 24 -17.93 -12.14 2.67
C HIS A 24 -19.03 -11.96 1.61
N ILE A 25 -18.79 -11.14 0.58
CA ILE A 25 -19.78 -10.80 -0.46
C ILE A 25 -19.49 -11.55 -1.76
N ASP A 26 -18.28 -11.42 -2.30
CA ASP A 26 -17.85 -12.13 -3.51
C ASP A 26 -16.34 -12.45 -3.40
N PRO A 27 -15.98 -13.74 -3.27
CA PRO A 27 -14.59 -14.14 -3.08
C PRO A 27 -13.70 -13.78 -4.28
N ARG A 28 -14.26 -13.66 -5.49
CA ARG A 28 -13.48 -13.27 -6.68
C ARG A 28 -13.05 -11.80 -6.58
N TRP A 29 -13.96 -10.93 -6.16
CA TRP A 29 -13.64 -9.52 -5.94
C TRP A 29 -12.70 -9.32 -4.76
N HIS A 30 -12.91 -10.08 -3.68
CA HIS A 30 -11.97 -10.11 -2.56
C HIS A 30 -10.55 -10.43 -3.04
N MET A 31 -10.36 -11.54 -3.77
CA MET A 31 -9.05 -11.93 -4.30
C MET A 31 -8.46 -10.88 -5.23
N TYR A 32 -9.26 -10.35 -6.18
CA TYR A 32 -8.82 -9.31 -7.11
C TYR A 32 -8.29 -8.06 -6.40
N PHE A 33 -9.04 -7.51 -5.44
CA PHE A 33 -8.60 -6.33 -4.70
C PHE A 33 -7.46 -6.64 -3.73
N TYR A 34 -7.40 -7.86 -3.20
CA TYR A 34 -6.31 -8.30 -2.35
C TYR A 34 -4.99 -8.42 -3.12
N GLU A 35 -5.00 -8.93 -4.35
CA GLU A 35 -3.84 -8.96 -5.24
C GLU A 35 -3.34 -7.54 -5.58
N LEU A 36 -4.25 -6.60 -5.84
CA LEU A 36 -3.91 -5.20 -6.04
C LEU A 36 -3.31 -4.57 -4.78
N HIS A 37 -3.93 -4.80 -3.62
CA HIS A 37 -3.42 -4.35 -2.34
C HIS A 37 -1.98 -4.83 -2.13
N PHE A 38 -1.73 -6.13 -2.29
CA PHE A 38 -0.40 -6.71 -2.13
C PHE A 38 0.64 -6.14 -3.11
N LYS A 39 0.25 -5.93 -4.37
CA LYS A 39 1.11 -5.29 -5.38
C LYS A 39 1.58 -3.90 -4.95
N TYR A 40 0.67 -3.06 -4.48
CA TYR A 40 1.01 -1.68 -4.09
C TYR A 40 1.68 -1.63 -2.71
N GLU A 41 1.34 -2.52 -1.79
CA GLU A 41 2.02 -2.66 -0.50
C GLU A 41 3.51 -2.99 -0.70
N LYS A 42 3.83 -3.91 -1.61
CA LYS A 42 5.22 -4.23 -1.93
C LYS A 42 5.98 -3.00 -2.46
N GLN A 43 5.38 -2.26 -3.41
CA GLN A 43 5.99 -1.03 -3.96
C GLN A 43 6.15 0.05 -2.89
N LEU A 44 5.19 0.16 -1.97
CA LEU A 44 5.21 1.09 -0.85
C LEU A 44 6.40 0.80 0.07
N VAL A 45 6.56 -0.46 0.48
CA VAL A 45 7.64 -0.91 1.37
C VAL A 45 9.00 -0.70 0.71
N GLU A 46 9.16 -1.09 -0.56
CA GLU A 46 10.40 -0.88 -1.31
C GLU A 46 10.78 0.61 -1.41
N LEU A 47 9.81 1.49 -1.71
CA LEU A 47 10.04 2.91 -1.80
C LEU A 47 10.37 3.53 -0.44
N TYR A 48 9.64 3.14 0.62
CA TYR A 48 9.90 3.62 1.98
C TYR A 48 11.34 3.34 2.39
N TRP A 49 11.80 2.09 2.23
CA TRP A 49 13.16 1.71 2.59
C TRP A 49 14.22 2.39 1.73
N LYS A 50 13.95 2.59 0.44
CA LYS A 50 14.85 3.33 -0.44
C LYS A 50 15.01 4.78 0.01
N LEU A 51 13.91 5.45 0.33
CA LEU A 51 13.94 6.83 0.82
C LEU A 51 14.61 6.91 2.19
N HIS A 52 14.33 5.96 3.09
CA HIS A 52 14.95 5.89 4.42
C HIS A 52 16.47 5.69 4.33
N ALA A 53 16.95 4.80 3.45
CA ALA A 53 18.38 4.62 3.20
C ALA A 53 19.06 5.88 2.64
N GLN A 54 18.33 6.70 1.89
CA GLN A 54 18.83 7.97 1.34
C GLN A 54 18.74 9.13 2.34
N ASN A 55 17.85 9.03 3.35
CA ASN A 55 17.66 10.05 4.36
C ASN A 55 17.26 9.42 5.72
N PRO A 56 18.25 8.97 6.53
CA PRO A 56 18.02 8.22 7.77
C PRO A 56 17.44 9.07 8.93
N LYS A 57 17.13 10.34 8.70
CA LYS A 57 16.52 11.24 9.69
C LYS A 57 14.99 11.31 9.61
N MET A 58 14.35 10.59 8.67
CA MET A 58 12.90 10.70 8.44
C MET A 58 12.02 10.21 9.59
N ASP A 59 12.55 9.42 10.53
CA ASP A 59 11.78 8.86 11.64
C ASP A 59 11.94 9.65 12.96
N ASN A 60 12.67 10.79 12.94
CA ASN A 60 13.01 11.59 14.14
C ASN A 60 12.26 12.94 14.25
N GLU A 61 11.18 13.16 13.48
CA GLU A 61 10.26 14.31 13.64
C GLU A 61 8.83 13.87 13.94
#